data_AF-A0A3P7G912-F1
#
_entry.id   AF-A0A3P7G912-F1
#
_cell.length_a   1.000
_cell.length_b   1.000
_cell.length_c   1.000
_cell.angle_alpha   90.00
_cell.angle_beta   90.00
_cell.angle_gamma   90.00
#
_symmetry.space_group_name_H-M   'P 1'
#
loop_
_entity.id
_entity.type
_entity.pdbx_description
1 polymer ?
#
loop_
_entity_poly.entity_id
_entity_poly.type
_entity_poly.pdbx_seq_one_letter_code
_entity_poly.pdbx_strand_id
1 'polypeptide(L)'
;MTKTIKVSVQAQPVPQEIVARLHGNRVAVSPIVTVEPRRRKFHKPITLCIPLPQSSNKGMLTQYSGQPGQEPPTLRLLCSITGGSAPAQWEDITGTTQLTFAGEDVSFTTTVSARFWLMDCQTPRDAARMAQEVYNEAIAVPYMAKFLIFARRTFPTEGQLRLFCMTDDREDKTLEKQEHFIEIAKSKDVEVLSGRHQFLEFSGNILPITKSGDQLSLYFLPFQENRLAFMIKVP
;
A
#
# COMPACT_ATOMS: atom_id res chain seq x y z
N MET A 1 31.20 25.83 7.83
CA MET A 1 30.55 25.58 9.14
C MET A 1 29.66 24.35 9.02
N THR A 2 29.91 23.31 9.82
CA THR A 2 29.02 22.15 9.97
C THR A 2 28.10 22.38 11.16
N LYS A 3 26.78 22.39 10.94
CA LYS A 3 25.79 22.46 12.02
C LYS A 3 25.41 21.04 12.45
N THR A 4 25.23 20.83 13.75
CA THR A 4 24.57 19.62 14.25
C THR A 4 23.12 19.63 13.79
N ILE A 5 22.67 18.54 13.17
CA ILE A 5 21.31 18.38 12.66
C ILE A 5 20.67 17.12 13.25
N LYS A 6 19.35 17.16 13.45
CA LYS A 6 18.59 15.94 13.74
C LYS A 6 18.39 15.17 12.45
N VAL A 7 18.73 13.88 12.47
CA VAL A 7 18.53 12.94 11.37
C VAL A 7 17.65 11.82 11.91
N SER A 8 16.74 11.31 11.09
CA SER A 8 15.92 10.15 11.42
C SER A 8 15.95 9.12 10.31
N VAL A 9 15.74 7.86 10.70
CA VAL A 9 15.62 6.72 9.79
C VAL A 9 14.23 6.12 9.97
N GLN A 10 13.56 5.87 8.86
CA GLN A 10 12.28 5.17 8.82
C GLN A 10 12.46 3.89 8.02
N ALA A 11 11.87 2.78 8.47
CA ALA A 11 11.82 1.52 7.75
C ALA A 11 10.36 1.10 7.60
N GLN A 12 9.82 1.19 6.38
CA GLN A 12 8.45 0.78 6.07
C GLN A 12 8.47 -0.64 5.50
N PRO A 13 7.97 -1.66 6.22
CA PRO A 13 7.77 -2.99 5.64
C PRO A 13 6.72 -2.93 4.53
N VAL A 14 6.93 -3.68 3.45
CA VAL A 14 6.00 -3.78 2.33
C VAL A 14 5.31 -5.15 2.40
N PRO A 15 3.98 -5.21 2.55
CA PRO A 15 3.24 -6.46 2.59
C PRO A 15 3.47 -7.32 1.35
N GLN A 16 3.78 -8.61 1.54
CA GLN A 16 4.08 -9.53 0.44
C GLN A 16 2.87 -9.76 -0.45
N GLU A 17 1.65 -9.64 0.10
CA GLU A 17 0.39 -9.78 -0.63
C GLU A 17 0.26 -8.73 -1.73
N ILE A 18 0.71 -7.49 -1.47
CA ILE A 18 0.70 -6.40 -2.46
C ILE A 18 1.65 -6.76 -3.62
N VAL A 19 2.86 -7.24 -3.30
CA VAL A 19 3.87 -7.60 -4.29
C VAL A 19 3.39 -8.79 -5.13
N ALA A 20 2.89 -9.85 -4.49
CA ALA A 20 2.38 -11.04 -5.16
C ALA A 20 1.17 -10.73 -6.05
N ARG A 21 0.25 -9.86 -5.60
CA ARG A 21 -0.91 -9.44 -6.40
C ARG A 21 -0.50 -8.68 -7.67
N LEU A 22 0.52 -7.83 -7.60
CA LEU A 22 0.94 -7.00 -8.73
C LEU A 22 1.89 -7.73 -9.69
N HIS A 23 2.87 -8.46 -9.14
CA HIS A 23 4.00 -9.00 -9.90
C HIS A 23 4.23 -10.50 -9.72
N GLY A 24 3.33 -11.19 -9.00
CA GLY A 24 3.47 -12.61 -8.67
C GLY A 24 4.65 -12.91 -7.75
N ASN A 25 5.00 -14.19 -7.64
CA ASN A 25 6.04 -14.67 -6.71
C ASN A 25 7.48 -14.52 -7.25
N ARG A 26 7.67 -13.87 -8.40
CA ARG A 26 8.97 -13.65 -9.07
C ARG A 26 9.65 -12.36 -8.65
N VAL A 27 8.97 -11.55 -7.84
CA VAL A 27 9.48 -10.30 -7.30
C VAL A 27 9.46 -10.39 -5.79
N ALA A 28 10.55 -9.99 -5.14
CA ALA A 28 10.54 -9.67 -3.72
C ALA A 28 11.13 -8.31 -3.48
N VAL A 29 10.79 -7.74 -2.34
CA VAL A 29 11.23 -6.41 -1.94
C VAL A 29 11.67 -6.42 -0.48
N SER A 30 12.64 -5.57 -0.13
CA SER A 30 12.99 -5.28 1.26
C SER A 30 12.00 -4.29 1.88
N PRO A 31 12.16 -3.89 3.15
CA PRO A 31 11.58 -2.65 3.64
C PRO A 31 12.11 -1.44 2.87
N ILE A 32 11.29 -0.40 2.75
CA ILE A 32 11.70 0.90 2.23
C ILE A 32 12.39 1.66 3.35
N VAL A 33 13.68 1.96 3.19
CA VAL A 33 14.47 2.70 4.17
C VAL A 33 14.57 4.15 3.75
N THR A 34 14.07 5.07 4.58
CA THR A 34 14.10 6.52 4.32
C THR A 34 14.97 7.23 5.34
N VAL A 35 15.91 8.05 4.86
CA VAL A 35 16.73 8.95 5.68
C VAL A 35 16.18 10.36 5.57
N GLU A 36 15.68 10.92 6.67
CA GLU A 36 15.16 12.28 6.74
C GLU A 36 16.16 13.22 7.45
N PRO A 37 16.24 14.51 7.06
CA PRO A 37 15.49 15.16 5.98
C PRO A 37 16.00 14.74 4.59
N ARG A 38 15.10 14.32 3.70
CA ARG A 38 15.42 13.93 2.32
C ARG A 38 16.05 15.07 1.51
N ARG A 39 16.78 14.70 0.44
CA ARG A 39 17.42 15.61 -0.52
C ARG A 39 18.43 16.54 0.16
N ARG A 40 19.29 15.98 1.01
CA ARG A 40 20.44 16.65 1.63
C ARG A 40 21.71 15.85 1.35
N LYS A 41 22.84 16.56 1.23
CA LYS A 41 24.15 15.94 1.01
C LYS A 41 24.93 15.92 2.33
N PHE A 42 25.42 14.75 2.71
CA PHE A 42 26.35 14.58 3.82
C PHE A 42 27.77 14.98 3.38
N HIS A 43 28.54 15.54 4.32
CA HIS A 43 29.94 15.91 4.07
C HIS A 43 30.86 14.69 3.91
N LYS A 44 30.48 13.56 4.53
CA LYS A 44 31.12 12.25 4.39
C LYS A 44 30.03 11.23 4.02
N PRO A 45 30.36 10.21 3.21
CA PRO A 45 29.42 9.11 2.96
C PRO A 45 28.93 8.49 4.27
N ILE A 46 27.66 8.13 4.31
CA ILE A 46 27.06 7.31 5.37
C ILE A 46 26.92 5.88 4.86
N THR A 47 26.94 4.91 5.78
CA THR A 47 26.68 3.49 5.47
C THR A 47 25.24 3.15 5.84
N LEU A 48 24.51 2.54 4.93
CA LEU A 48 23.18 1.97 5.17
C LEU A 48 23.27 0.45 5.10
N CYS A 49 22.49 -0.22 5.95
CA CYS A 49 22.34 -1.67 5.99
C CYS A 49 20.85 -1.99 5.85
N ILE A 50 20.48 -2.80 4.85
CA ILE A 50 19.10 -3.15 4.53
C ILE A 50 19.02 -4.67 4.37
N PRO A 51 18.02 -5.35 4.97
CA PRO A 51 17.85 -6.79 4.79
C PRO A 51 17.53 -7.13 3.33
N LEU A 52 18.01 -8.28 2.89
CA LEU A 52 17.72 -8.81 1.57
C LEU A 52 16.21 -8.99 1.36
N PRO A 53 15.72 -8.76 0.13
CA PRO A 53 14.33 -9.05 -0.23
C PRO A 53 13.93 -10.50 0.08
N GLN A 54 12.82 -10.68 0.79
CA GLN A 54 12.28 -12.01 1.12
C GLN A 54 11.01 -12.28 0.32
N SER A 55 10.96 -13.43 -0.37
CA SER A 55 9.76 -13.97 -1.01
C SER A 55 9.10 -15.02 -0.11
N SER A 56 7.78 -15.10 -0.18
CA SER A 56 6.98 -16.18 0.40
C SER A 56 7.42 -17.56 -0.11
N ASN A 57 7.89 -17.64 -1.37
CA ASN A 57 8.45 -18.84 -1.97
C ASN A 57 9.98 -18.77 -2.03
N LYS A 58 10.64 -19.19 -0.94
CA LYS A 58 12.12 -19.24 -0.83
C LYS A 58 12.82 -19.96 -1.99
N GLY A 59 12.16 -20.88 -2.69
CA GLY A 59 12.72 -21.63 -3.81
C GLY A 59 12.74 -20.90 -5.16
N MET A 60 12.06 -19.76 -5.30
CA MET A 60 11.97 -19.03 -6.57
C MET A 60 12.89 -17.82 -6.68
N LEU A 61 13.46 -17.35 -5.56
CA LEU A 61 14.38 -16.23 -5.55
C LEU A 61 15.83 -16.67 -5.61
N THR A 62 16.67 -15.77 -6.12
CA THR A 62 18.10 -15.98 -6.23
C THR A 62 18.67 -16.27 -4.84
N GLN A 63 19.31 -17.43 -4.68
CA GLN A 63 20.08 -17.67 -3.45
C GLN A 63 21.28 -16.74 -3.46
N TYR A 64 21.32 -15.85 -2.47
CA TYR A 64 22.40 -14.89 -2.27
C TYR A 64 23.69 -15.52 -1.73
N SER A 65 23.83 -16.86 -1.79
CA SER A 65 24.97 -17.63 -1.31
C SER A 65 26.20 -17.57 -2.25
N GLY A 66 26.30 -16.53 -3.09
CA GLY A 66 27.37 -16.34 -4.07
C GLY A 66 28.65 -15.75 -3.45
N GLN A 67 29.79 -16.21 -3.96
CA GLN A 67 31.13 -15.81 -3.53
C GLN A 67 31.36 -14.28 -3.48
N PRO A 68 32.26 -13.78 -2.59
CA PRO A 68 32.58 -12.36 -2.52
C PRO A 68 32.98 -11.82 -3.90
N GLY A 69 32.17 -10.90 -4.43
CA GLY A 69 32.42 -10.22 -5.71
C GLY A 69 31.43 -10.53 -6.84
N GLN A 70 30.48 -11.46 -6.69
CA GLN A 70 29.38 -11.62 -7.65
C GLN A 70 28.10 -10.92 -7.14
N GLU A 71 27.77 -9.78 -7.76
CA GLU A 71 26.46 -9.16 -7.57
C GLU A 71 25.36 -10.10 -8.10
N PRO A 72 24.30 -10.37 -7.33
CA PRO A 72 23.19 -11.20 -7.79
C PRO A 72 22.56 -10.52 -9.02
N PRO A 73 22.42 -11.22 -10.17
CA PRO A 73 22.02 -10.57 -11.42
C PRO A 73 20.61 -9.94 -11.36
N THR A 74 19.78 -10.41 -10.43
CA THR A 74 18.38 -10.02 -10.26
C THR A 74 18.16 -8.97 -9.16
N LEU A 75 19.15 -8.75 -8.28
CA LEU A 75 19.03 -7.77 -7.20
C LEU A 75 19.28 -6.36 -7.72
N ARG A 76 18.42 -5.42 -7.29
CA ARG A 76 18.45 -4.02 -7.67
C ARG A 76 18.36 -3.15 -6.43
N LEU A 77 19.27 -2.19 -6.31
CA LEU A 77 19.17 -1.09 -5.36
C LEU A 77 18.48 0.09 -6.04
N LEU A 78 17.29 0.42 -5.53
CA LEU A 78 16.48 1.53 -6.01
C LEU A 78 16.59 2.72 -5.05
N CYS A 79 16.58 3.92 -5.61
CA CYS A 79 16.66 5.17 -4.88
C CYS A 79 15.59 6.16 -5.34
N SER A 80 15.03 6.93 -4.39
CA SER A 80 14.20 8.10 -4.69
C SER A 80 14.71 9.31 -3.91
N ILE A 81 15.33 10.25 -4.63
CA ILE A 81 15.86 11.52 -4.07
C ILE A 81 14.80 12.62 -3.90
N THR A 82 13.55 12.36 -4.28
CA THR A 82 12.48 13.35 -4.19
C THR A 82 12.28 13.78 -2.72
N GLY A 83 12.14 15.08 -2.51
CA GLY A 83 11.98 15.70 -1.20
C GLY A 83 10.62 16.39 -1.04
N GLY A 84 10.23 16.66 0.21
CA GLY A 84 8.96 17.33 0.50
C GLY A 84 7.74 16.46 0.18
N SER A 85 6.68 17.10 -0.33
CA SER A 85 5.38 16.51 -0.67
C SER A 85 5.30 15.95 -2.10
N ALA A 86 6.35 16.11 -2.91
CA ALA A 86 6.37 15.54 -4.25
C ALA A 86 6.34 13.99 -4.19
N PRO A 87 5.63 13.33 -5.13
CA PRO A 87 5.60 11.86 -5.18
C PRO A 87 7.02 11.29 -5.35
N ALA A 88 7.23 10.07 -4.83
CA ALA A 88 8.48 9.36 -5.05
C ALA A 88 8.66 9.01 -6.53
N GLN A 89 9.91 9.03 -6.99
CA GLN A 89 10.32 8.55 -8.30
C GLN A 89 11.52 7.63 -8.08
N TRP A 90 11.39 6.38 -8.50
CA TRP A 90 12.41 5.36 -8.28
C TRP A 90 13.37 5.25 -9.46
N GLU A 91 14.66 5.19 -9.16
CA GLU A 91 15.73 4.98 -10.12
C GLU A 91 16.61 3.80 -9.67
N ASP A 92 17.08 2.97 -10.62
CA ASP A 92 18.06 1.92 -10.34
C ASP A 92 19.46 2.53 -10.26
N ILE A 93 20.08 2.45 -9.08
CA ILE A 93 21.42 2.97 -8.81
C ILE A 93 22.45 1.86 -8.59
N THR A 94 22.09 0.59 -8.83
CA THR A 94 22.92 -0.59 -8.60
C THR A 94 24.27 -0.44 -9.29
N GLY A 95 24.29 -0.05 -10.57
CA GLY A 95 25.53 0.10 -11.35
C GLY A 95 26.46 1.24 -10.89
N THR A 96 26.02 2.09 -9.96
CA THR A 96 26.83 3.19 -9.41
C THR A 96 27.12 3.04 -7.92
N THR A 97 26.63 1.96 -7.30
CA THR A 97 26.67 1.77 -5.85
C THR A 97 27.25 0.40 -5.54
N GLN A 98 28.43 0.37 -4.91
CA GLN A 98 29.02 -0.88 -4.49
C GLN A 98 28.22 -1.51 -3.35
N LEU A 99 27.71 -2.72 -3.57
CA LEU A 99 26.98 -3.51 -2.58
C LEU A 99 27.93 -4.46 -1.86
N THR A 100 27.82 -4.53 -0.54
CA THR A 100 28.55 -5.47 0.31
C THR A 100 27.56 -6.38 1.02
N PHE A 101 27.69 -7.69 0.81
CA PHE A 101 26.79 -8.70 1.38
C PHE A 101 27.36 -9.22 2.70
N ALA A 102 26.55 -9.20 3.75
CA ALA A 102 26.92 -9.72 5.06
C ALA A 102 25.74 -10.47 5.69
N GLY A 103 25.78 -11.80 5.65
CA GLY A 103 24.67 -12.63 6.12
C GLY A 103 23.42 -12.42 5.25
N GLU A 104 22.32 -12.00 5.88
CA GLU A 104 21.04 -11.72 5.21
C GLU A 104 20.85 -10.23 4.87
N ASP A 105 21.89 -9.41 5.02
CA ASP A 105 21.83 -7.97 4.80
C ASP A 105 22.76 -7.50 3.68
N VAL A 106 22.39 -6.36 3.09
CA VAL A 106 23.20 -5.61 2.13
C VAL A 106 23.60 -4.27 2.73
N SER A 107 24.90 -4.00 2.74
CA SER A 107 25.48 -2.73 3.12
C SER A 107 25.98 -1.95 1.90
N PHE A 108 25.77 -0.64 1.90
CA PHE A 108 26.31 0.26 0.87
C PHE A 108 26.52 1.66 1.45
N THR A 109 27.28 2.48 0.72
CA THR A 109 27.52 3.89 1.11
C THR A 109 26.77 4.86 0.21
N THR A 110 26.32 5.99 0.78
CA THR A 110 25.69 7.08 0.04
C THR A 110 26.09 8.42 0.63
N THR A 111 26.12 9.47 -0.21
CA THR A 111 26.35 10.85 0.24
C THR A 111 25.05 11.66 0.34
N VAL A 112 23.90 11.09 -0.03
CA VAL A 112 22.62 11.81 -0.08
C VAL A 112 21.58 11.11 0.80
N SER A 113 20.81 11.89 1.55
CA SER A 113 19.61 11.42 2.25
C SER A 113 18.44 11.26 1.26
N ALA A 114 17.87 10.05 1.21
CA ALA A 114 16.85 9.67 0.24
C ALA A 114 16.03 8.48 0.77
N ARG A 115 15.15 7.94 -0.08
CA ARG A 115 14.58 6.61 0.11
C ARG A 115 15.43 5.59 -0.62
N PHE A 116 15.64 4.42 -0.02
CA PHE A 116 16.38 3.30 -0.55
C PHE A 116 15.55 2.04 -0.41
N TRP A 117 15.60 1.19 -1.43
CA TRP A 117 14.79 -0.01 -1.48
C TRP A 117 15.48 -1.09 -2.30
N LEU A 118 15.56 -2.31 -1.77
CA LEU A 118 16.06 -3.44 -2.53
C LEU A 118 14.88 -4.16 -3.18
N MET A 119 15.05 -4.52 -4.45
CA MET A 119 14.11 -5.34 -5.21
C MET A 119 14.88 -6.47 -5.88
N ASP A 120 14.41 -7.71 -5.69
CA ASP A 120 14.88 -8.86 -6.44
C ASP A 120 13.84 -9.20 -7.50
N CYS A 121 14.22 -9.14 -8.77
CA CYS A 121 13.33 -9.41 -9.88
C CYS A 121 14.07 -10.00 -11.09
N GLN A 122 13.40 -10.90 -11.81
CA GLN A 122 13.96 -11.55 -13.00
C GLN A 122 14.08 -10.61 -14.21
N THR A 123 13.43 -9.44 -14.17
CA THR A 123 13.45 -8.42 -15.23
C THR A 123 14.03 -7.09 -14.71
N PRO A 124 15.34 -7.01 -14.42
CA PRO A 124 16.02 -5.82 -13.93
C PRO A 124 15.68 -4.49 -14.58
N ARG A 125 15.53 -4.48 -15.91
CA ARG A 125 15.21 -3.27 -16.69
C ARG A 125 13.89 -2.62 -16.30
N ASP A 126 12.98 -3.40 -15.71
CA ASP A 126 11.64 -2.96 -15.31
C ASP A 126 11.56 -2.65 -13.81
N ALA A 127 12.66 -2.79 -13.05
CA ALA A 127 12.66 -2.72 -11.58
C ALA A 127 12.10 -1.40 -11.04
N ALA A 128 12.52 -0.26 -11.61
CA ALA A 128 12.01 1.06 -11.22
C ALA A 128 10.50 1.21 -11.43
N ARG A 129 9.98 0.70 -12.56
CA ARG A 129 8.53 0.72 -12.87
C ARG A 129 7.76 -0.19 -11.91
N MET A 130 8.22 -1.43 -11.73
CA MET A 130 7.59 -2.39 -10.82
C MET A 130 7.57 -1.85 -9.37
N ALA A 131 8.67 -1.23 -8.94
CA ALA A 131 8.75 -0.56 -7.65
C ALA A 131 7.77 0.60 -7.53
N GLN A 132 7.60 1.42 -8.57
CA GLN A 132 6.62 2.50 -8.55
C GLN A 132 5.20 1.98 -8.33
N GLU A 133 4.82 0.88 -8.99
CA GLU A 133 3.49 0.27 -8.86
C GLU A 133 3.27 -0.28 -7.43
N VAL A 134 4.23 -1.03 -6.89
CA VAL A 134 4.17 -1.54 -5.52
C VAL A 134 4.16 -0.40 -4.50
N TYR A 135 4.97 0.64 -4.71
CA TYR A 135 5.04 1.81 -3.84
C TYR A 135 3.70 2.54 -3.76
N ASN A 136 3.05 2.79 -4.91
CA ASN A 136 1.75 3.45 -4.96
C ASN A 136 0.66 2.69 -4.18
N GLU A 137 0.73 1.35 -4.14
CA GLU A 137 -0.13 0.54 -3.27
C GLU A 137 0.27 0.62 -1.80
N ALA A 138 1.56 0.47 -1.49
CA ALA A 138 2.07 0.33 -0.13
C ALA A 138 2.02 1.64 0.70
N ILE A 139 1.96 2.81 0.06
CA ILE A 139 1.88 4.10 0.77
C ILE A 139 0.46 4.51 1.14
N ALA A 140 -0.57 3.75 0.74
CA ALA A 140 -1.94 4.06 1.10
C ALA A 140 -2.07 4.07 2.62
N VAL A 141 -2.56 5.20 3.17
CA VAL A 141 -2.65 5.37 4.62
C VAL A 141 -3.80 4.52 5.16
N PRO A 142 -3.55 3.64 6.15
CA PRO A 142 -4.62 2.88 6.80
C PRO A 142 -5.39 3.77 7.78
N TYR A 143 -6.70 3.61 7.79
CA TYR A 143 -7.62 4.22 8.74
C TYR A 143 -8.49 3.15 9.39
N MET A 144 -8.80 3.34 10.67
CA MET A 144 -9.84 2.56 11.32
C MET A 144 -11.19 3.22 11.01
N ALA A 145 -12.08 2.46 10.38
CA ALA A 145 -13.42 2.92 10.02
C ALA A 145 -14.48 1.89 10.39
N LYS A 146 -15.74 2.33 10.43
CA LYS A 146 -16.91 1.47 10.58
C LYS A 146 -17.73 1.46 9.31
N PHE A 147 -18.31 0.30 9.01
CA PHE A 147 -19.35 0.16 8.02
C PHE A 147 -20.72 0.19 8.68
N LEU A 148 -21.62 1.06 8.19
CA LEU A 148 -23.01 1.12 8.62
C LEU A 148 -23.91 0.80 7.42
N ILE A 149 -24.92 -0.05 7.65
CA ILE A 149 -25.88 -0.43 6.63
C ILE A 149 -27.27 0.00 7.08
N PHE A 150 -27.89 0.82 6.25
CA PHE A 150 -29.26 1.26 6.38
C PHE A 150 -30.13 0.62 5.30
N ALA A 151 -31.34 0.23 5.66
CA ALA A 151 -32.30 -0.36 4.74
C ALA A 151 -33.66 0.33 4.80
N ARG A 152 -34.33 0.38 3.64
CA ARG A 152 -35.74 0.77 3.54
C ARG A 152 -36.44 -0.11 2.53
N ARG A 153 -37.54 -0.75 2.94
CA ARG A 153 -38.34 -1.57 2.03
C ARG A 153 -39.38 -0.69 1.36
N THR A 154 -39.31 -0.55 0.04
CA THR A 154 -40.25 0.26 -0.75
C THR A 154 -41.41 -0.58 -1.30
N PHE A 155 -41.15 -1.86 -1.61
CA PHE A 155 -42.15 -2.80 -2.13
C PHE A 155 -42.02 -4.18 -1.46
N PRO A 156 -43.03 -5.06 -1.57
CA PRO A 156 -42.94 -6.40 -1.01
C PRO A 156 -41.70 -7.18 -1.47
N THR A 157 -41.25 -7.02 -2.72
CA THR A 157 -40.11 -7.77 -3.26
C THR A 157 -38.88 -6.89 -3.52
N GLU A 158 -38.93 -5.60 -3.17
CA GLU A 158 -37.84 -4.65 -3.43
C GLU A 158 -37.58 -3.71 -2.25
N GLY A 159 -36.33 -3.35 -2.07
CA GLY A 159 -35.90 -2.37 -1.08
C GLY A 159 -34.69 -1.58 -1.57
N GLN A 160 -34.26 -0.67 -0.72
CA GLN A 160 -33.07 0.15 -0.93
C GLN A 160 -32.12 -0.07 0.24
N LEU A 161 -30.84 -0.29 -0.08
CA LEU A 161 -29.74 -0.27 0.88
C LEU A 161 -28.91 1.00 0.71
N ARG A 162 -28.40 1.49 1.84
CA ARG A 162 -27.39 2.54 1.91
C ARG A 162 -26.25 2.06 2.81
N LEU A 163 -25.08 1.93 2.23
CA LEU A 163 -23.84 1.59 2.91
C LEU A 163 -23.06 2.88 3.17
N PHE A 164 -22.50 2.99 4.36
CA PHE A 164 -21.57 4.03 4.75
C PHE A 164 -20.25 3.42 5.22
N CYS A 165 -19.13 4.12 4.96
CA CYS A 165 -17.84 3.85 5.61
C CYS A 165 -17.30 5.14 6.23
N MET A 166 -17.15 5.16 7.54
CA MET A 166 -16.88 6.39 8.31
C MET A 166 -15.73 6.17 9.29
N THR A 167 -14.79 7.11 9.37
CA THR A 167 -13.68 7.10 10.35
C THR A 167 -14.06 7.72 11.67
N ASP A 168 -14.91 8.75 11.63
CA ASP A 168 -15.44 9.45 12.78
C ASP A 168 -16.56 10.37 12.26
N ASP A 169 -17.79 10.05 12.61
CA ASP A 169 -18.94 10.93 12.43
C ASP A 169 -19.95 10.55 13.52
N ARG A 170 -20.62 11.57 14.08
CA ARG A 170 -21.73 11.37 15.00
C ARG A 170 -22.78 10.55 14.25
N GLU A 171 -22.85 9.26 14.55
CA GLU A 171 -23.69 8.24 13.91
C GLU A 171 -25.15 8.72 13.74
N ASP A 172 -25.58 9.62 14.64
CA ASP A 172 -26.88 10.28 14.68
C ASP A 172 -27.13 11.35 13.60
N LYS A 173 -26.15 11.72 12.76
CA LYS A 173 -26.28 12.79 11.76
C LYS A 173 -26.67 12.32 10.35
N THR A 174 -26.89 11.03 10.18
CA THR A 174 -27.30 10.46 8.89
C THR A 174 -28.76 10.84 8.61
N LEU A 175 -29.04 11.40 7.41
CA LEU A 175 -30.41 11.76 6.95
C LEU A 175 -31.35 10.53 6.91
N GLU A 176 -30.76 9.34 7.00
CA GLU A 176 -31.36 8.02 6.98
C GLU A 176 -32.52 7.91 7.97
N LYS A 177 -32.35 8.40 9.21
CA LYS A 177 -33.43 8.38 10.22
C LYS A 177 -34.64 9.21 9.78
N GLN A 178 -34.42 10.35 9.13
CA GLN A 178 -35.49 11.23 8.64
C GLN A 178 -36.19 10.66 7.41
N GLU A 179 -35.46 9.89 6.58
CA GLU A 179 -35.99 9.27 5.37
C GLU A 179 -36.58 7.86 5.61
N HIS A 180 -36.81 7.51 6.88
CA HIS A 180 -37.36 6.23 7.33
C HIS A 180 -36.52 5.02 6.92
N PHE A 181 -35.20 5.18 6.84
CA PHE A 181 -34.28 4.06 6.83
C PHE A 181 -34.05 3.55 8.25
N ILE A 182 -33.92 2.23 8.37
CA ILE A 182 -33.52 1.57 9.61
C ILE A 182 -32.07 1.12 9.50
N GLU A 183 -31.31 1.30 10.58
CA GLU A 183 -29.99 0.68 10.71
C GLU A 183 -30.18 -0.83 10.87
N ILE A 184 -29.60 -1.64 9.98
CA ILE A 184 -29.72 -3.09 10.00
C ILE A 184 -28.41 -3.79 10.36
N ALA A 185 -27.27 -3.12 10.20
CA ALA A 185 -25.98 -3.65 10.57
C ALA A 185 -24.97 -2.53 10.81
N LYS A 186 -24.05 -2.81 11.73
CA LYS A 186 -22.92 -1.96 12.07
C LYS A 186 -21.72 -2.83 12.37
N SER A 187 -20.58 -2.54 11.75
CA SER A 187 -19.34 -3.25 12.01
C SER A 187 -18.65 -2.73 13.27
N LYS A 188 -17.71 -3.53 13.80
CA LYS A 188 -16.60 -3.02 14.61
C LYS A 188 -15.67 -2.13 13.76
N ASP A 189 -14.72 -1.48 14.40
CA ASP A 189 -13.65 -0.79 13.68
C ASP A 189 -12.83 -1.79 12.87
N VAL A 190 -12.64 -1.49 11.59
CA VAL A 190 -11.85 -2.28 10.65
C VAL A 190 -10.90 -1.37 9.88
N GLU A 191 -9.75 -1.92 9.47
CA GLU A 191 -8.79 -1.19 8.67
C GLU A 191 -9.31 -1.02 7.23
N VAL A 192 -9.28 0.21 6.74
CA VAL A 192 -9.57 0.57 5.36
C VAL A 192 -8.48 1.51 4.85
N LEU A 193 -8.14 1.37 3.57
CA LEU A 193 -7.07 2.15 2.95
C LEU A 193 -7.65 3.40 2.27
N SER A 194 -7.07 4.57 2.57
CA SER A 194 -7.45 5.84 1.94
C SER A 194 -7.26 5.78 0.42
N GLY A 195 -8.26 6.29 -0.31
CA GLY A 195 -8.26 6.34 -1.77
C GLY A 195 -8.42 4.97 -2.42
N ARG A 196 -9.07 4.01 -1.76
CA ARG A 196 -9.28 2.65 -2.27
C ARG A 196 -10.76 2.28 -2.32
N HIS A 197 -11.12 1.50 -3.35
CA HIS A 197 -12.44 0.90 -3.48
C HIS A 197 -12.59 -0.29 -2.53
N GLN A 198 -13.72 -0.32 -1.83
CA GLN A 198 -14.21 -1.45 -1.03
C GLN A 198 -15.32 -2.12 -1.84
N PHE A 199 -15.05 -3.30 -2.38
CA PHE A 199 -15.99 -4.04 -3.22
C PHE A 199 -17.02 -4.78 -2.36
N LEU A 200 -18.28 -4.81 -2.81
CA LEU A 200 -19.37 -5.47 -2.10
C LEU A 200 -19.66 -6.84 -2.75
N GLU A 201 -19.79 -7.86 -1.89
CA GLU A 201 -20.30 -9.17 -2.26
C GLU A 201 -21.59 -9.46 -1.48
N PHE A 202 -22.51 -10.20 -2.09
CA PHE A 202 -23.84 -10.47 -1.54
C PHE A 202 -24.06 -11.98 -1.44
N SER A 203 -24.66 -12.40 -0.34
CA SER A 203 -25.05 -13.78 -0.09
C SER A 203 -26.40 -13.83 0.61
N GLY A 204 -27.11 -14.95 0.51
CA GLY A 204 -28.42 -15.13 1.12
C GLY A 204 -29.57 -14.69 0.22
N ASN A 205 -30.64 -14.18 0.82
CA ASN A 205 -31.90 -13.85 0.15
C ASN A 205 -32.00 -12.38 -0.30
N ILE A 206 -30.87 -11.74 -0.58
CA ILE A 206 -30.81 -10.36 -1.04
C ILE A 206 -29.94 -10.31 -2.29
N LEU A 207 -30.50 -9.77 -3.36
CA LEU A 207 -29.81 -9.59 -4.64
C LEU A 207 -29.76 -8.10 -4.99
N PRO A 208 -28.58 -7.51 -5.24
CA PRO A 208 -28.50 -6.13 -5.70
C PRO A 208 -29.07 -6.02 -7.12
N ILE A 209 -29.85 -4.97 -7.38
CA ILE A 209 -30.29 -4.63 -8.74
C ILE A 209 -29.20 -3.80 -9.39
N THR A 210 -28.37 -4.43 -10.22
CA THR A 210 -27.31 -3.78 -10.98
C THR A 210 -27.52 -3.98 -12.48
N LYS A 211 -26.86 -3.16 -13.31
CA LYS A 211 -26.76 -3.44 -14.74
C LYS A 211 -25.76 -4.56 -14.97
N SER A 212 -25.89 -5.28 -16.08
CA SER A 212 -24.95 -6.34 -16.45
C SER A 212 -23.52 -5.81 -16.49
N GLY A 213 -22.63 -6.39 -15.69
CA GLY A 213 -21.22 -6.02 -15.60
C GLY A 213 -20.86 -5.01 -14.51
N ASP A 214 -21.83 -4.39 -13.84
CA ASP A 214 -21.56 -3.43 -12.76
C ASP A 214 -21.18 -4.15 -11.46
N GLN A 215 -19.99 -3.85 -10.94
CA GLN A 215 -19.52 -4.29 -9.63
C GLN A 215 -19.72 -3.17 -8.60
N LEU A 216 -20.57 -3.41 -7.60
CA LEU A 216 -20.78 -2.45 -6.52
C LEU A 216 -19.50 -2.28 -5.69
N SER A 217 -19.13 -1.02 -5.46
CA SER A 217 -18.00 -0.66 -4.61
C SER A 217 -18.21 0.72 -3.99
N LEU A 218 -17.59 0.93 -2.82
CA LEU A 218 -17.52 2.20 -2.12
C LEU A 218 -16.09 2.73 -2.18
N TYR A 219 -15.88 3.93 -2.71
CA TYR A 219 -14.56 4.59 -2.66
C TYR A 219 -14.39 5.30 -1.32
N PHE A 220 -13.33 4.97 -0.58
CA PHE A 220 -13.12 5.50 0.76
C PHE A 220 -12.15 6.69 0.77
N LEU A 221 -12.64 7.82 1.30
CA LEU A 221 -11.88 9.01 1.66
C LEU A 221 -12.05 9.27 3.16
N PRO A 222 -10.94 9.39 3.93
CA PRO A 222 -11.02 9.61 5.37
C PRO A 222 -11.64 10.97 5.68
N PHE A 223 -12.40 11.04 6.79
CA PHE A 223 -13.08 12.26 7.25
C PHE A 223 -14.06 12.86 6.24
N GLN A 224 -14.63 12.03 5.37
CA GLN A 224 -15.71 12.38 4.45
C GLN A 224 -16.86 11.37 4.57
N GLU A 225 -18.07 11.77 4.16
CA GLU A 225 -19.21 10.86 4.05
C GLU A 225 -19.01 9.95 2.83
N ASN A 226 -18.49 8.74 3.07
CA ASN A 226 -18.41 7.72 2.04
C ASN A 226 -19.72 6.95 2.01
N ARG A 227 -20.57 7.21 1.02
CA ARG A 227 -21.91 6.63 0.88
C ARG A 227 -22.10 5.90 -0.45
N LEU A 228 -22.73 4.72 -0.40
CA LEU A 228 -23.17 3.97 -1.57
C LEU A 228 -24.65 3.59 -1.39
N ALA A 229 -25.51 3.96 -2.34
CA ALA A 229 -26.93 3.62 -2.32
C ALA A 229 -27.29 2.76 -3.54
N PHE A 230 -28.05 1.69 -3.33
CA PHE A 230 -28.47 0.79 -4.41
C PHE A 230 -29.78 0.09 -4.05
N MET A 231 -30.50 -0.37 -5.08
CA MET A 231 -31.73 -1.14 -4.91
C MET A 231 -31.39 -2.62 -4.75
N ILE A 232 -32.24 -3.32 -3.99
CA ILE A 232 -32.15 -4.75 -3.78
C ILE A 232 -33.50 -5.41 -4.08
N LYS A 233 -33.45 -6.67 -4.51
CA LYS A 233 -34.58 -7.59 -4.54
C LYS A 233 -34.48 -8.59 -3.41
N VAL A 234 -35.63 -8.90 -2.84
CA VAL A 234 -35.82 -10.00 -1.89
C VAL A 234 -36.70 -11.03 -2.61
N PRO A 235 -36.13 -12.17 -3.04
CA PRO A 235 -36.87 -13.25 -3.68
C PRO A 235 -37.97 -13.84 -2.78
#